data_AF-A0A453J2U5-F1
#
_entry.id   AF-A0A453J2U5-F1
#
_cell.length_a   1.000
_cell.length_b   1.000
_cell.length_c   1.000
_cell.angle_alpha   90.00
_cell.angle_beta   90.00
_cell.angle_gamma   90.00
#
_symmetry.space_group_name_H-M   'P 1'
#
loop_
_entity.id
_entity.type
_entity.pdbx_description
1 polymer ?
#
loop_
_entity_poly.entity_id
_entity_poly.type
_entity_poly.pdbx_seq_one_letter_code
_entity_poly.pdbx_strand_id
1 'polypeptide(L)'
;EFLALNKFLQKVQGVFSTLERGRGFLSLEDVYEALIKLGFSLDSPAFYTVCESFDKSKKGMVRLDEFISICIFVQSARNLYSSFDTTKQGKVTLDFNQFV
;
A
#
# COMPACT_ATOMS: atom_id res chain seq x y z
N GLU A 1 16.00 6.22 -10.33
CA GLU A 1 15.20 5.17 -9.64
C GLU A 1 15.36 5.20 -8.12
N PHE A 2 16.57 5.03 -7.58
CA PHE A 2 16.84 5.02 -6.13
C PHE A 2 16.33 6.25 -5.36
N LEU A 3 16.53 7.47 -5.88
CA LEU A 3 16.09 8.70 -5.21
C LEU A 3 14.57 8.81 -5.06
N ALA A 4 13.81 8.33 -6.04
CA ALA A 4 12.35 8.37 -6.00
C ALA A 4 11.81 7.38 -4.96
N LEU A 5 12.38 6.17 -4.92
CA LEU A 5 12.07 5.17 -3.91
C LEU A 5 12.43 5.67 -2.50
N ASN A 6 13.61 6.25 -2.32
CA ASN A 6 14.01 6.80 -1.02
C ASN A 6 13.06 7.89 -0.53
N LYS A 7 12.68 8.84 -1.41
CA LYS A 7 11.69 9.87 -1.08
C LYS A 7 10.33 9.27 -0.72
N PHE A 8 9.91 8.20 -1.39
CA PHE A 8 8.68 7.49 -1.07
C PHE A 8 8.76 6.85 0.32
N LEU A 9 9.84 6.11 0.63
CA LEU A 9 10.03 5.48 1.93
C LEU A 9 10.08 6.49 3.08
N GLN A 10 10.70 7.67 2.87
CA GLN A 10 10.68 8.76 3.84
C GLN A 10 9.25 9.27 4.13
N LYS A 11 8.41 9.41 3.08
CA LYS A 11 7.00 9.76 3.26
C LYS A 11 6.23 8.69 4.02
N VAL A 12 6.43 7.42 3.67
CA VAL A 12 5.81 6.26 4.35
C VAL A 12 6.15 6.26 5.84
N GLN A 13 7.43 6.40 6.17
CA GLN A 13 7.88 6.48 7.56
C GLN A 13 7.29 7.68 8.30
N GLY A 14 7.27 8.86 7.67
CA GLY A 14 6.70 10.06 8.27
C GLY A 14 5.19 9.95 8.57
N VAL A 15 4.42 9.36 7.64
CA VAL A 15 2.99 9.12 7.84
C VAL A 15 2.77 8.10 8.96
N PHE A 16 3.54 7.01 8.98
CA PHE A 16 3.47 6.02 10.06
C PHE A 16 3.72 6.65 11.43
N SER A 17 4.82 7.39 11.58
CA SER A 17 5.19 8.05 12.85
C SER A 17 4.13 9.05 13.32
N THR A 18 3.39 9.66 12.40
CA THR A 18 2.30 10.60 12.75
C THR A 18 1.07 9.87 13.29
N LEU A 19 0.74 8.69 12.76
CA LEU A 19 -0.51 7.97 13.05
C LEU A 19 -0.38 6.90 14.13
N GLU A 20 0.83 6.41 14.39
CA GLU A 20 1.06 5.41 15.44
C GLU A 20 0.82 5.98 16.85
N ARG A 21 1.01 7.30 17.04
CA ARG A 21 0.66 8.05 18.26
C ARG A 21 1.22 7.42 19.55
N GLY A 22 2.46 6.94 19.51
CA GLY A 22 3.15 6.28 20.62
C GLY A 22 2.76 4.82 20.87
N ARG A 23 1.89 4.21 20.04
CA ARG A 23 1.49 2.80 20.17
C ARG A 23 2.50 1.83 19.54
N GLY A 24 3.30 2.29 18.60
CA GLY A 24 4.22 1.45 17.81
C GLY A 24 3.52 0.59 16.74
N PHE A 25 2.23 0.79 16.51
CA PHE A 25 1.45 0.12 15.46
C PHE A 25 0.31 1.02 14.96
N LEU A 26 -0.20 0.70 13.77
CA LEU A 26 -1.41 1.27 13.19
C LEU A 26 -2.58 0.30 13.35
N SER A 27 -3.76 0.81 13.72
CA SER A 27 -5.01 0.06 13.54
C SER A 27 -5.40 0.05 12.06
N LEU A 28 -6.36 -0.79 11.66
CA LEU A 28 -6.85 -0.79 10.27
C LEU A 28 -7.38 0.59 9.84
N GLU A 29 -8.06 1.31 10.73
CA GLU A 29 -8.51 2.68 10.46
C GLU A 29 -7.34 3.63 10.16
N ASP A 30 -6.26 3.52 10.94
CA ASP A 30 -5.05 4.33 10.74
C ASP A 30 -4.33 3.95 9.44
N VAL A 31 -4.30 2.66 9.07
CA VAL A 31 -3.72 2.21 7.79
C VAL A 31 -4.53 2.76 6.62
N TYR A 32 -5.86 2.74 6.71
CA TYR A 32 -6.73 3.33 5.69
C TYR A 32 -6.46 4.84 5.51
N GLU A 33 -6.40 5.58 6.63
CA GLU A 33 -6.04 7.00 6.61
C GLU A 33 -4.63 7.22 6.00
N ALA A 34 -3.67 6.38 6.39
CA ALA A 34 -2.29 6.48 5.92
C ALA A 34 -2.18 6.27 4.40
N LEU A 35 -2.89 5.28 3.85
CA LEU A 35 -2.93 5.01 2.42
C LEU A 35 -3.51 6.20 1.65
N ILE A 36 -4.59 6.81 2.14
CA ILE A 36 -5.17 8.03 1.56
C ILE A 36 -4.14 9.17 1.55
N LYS A 37 -3.43 9.41 2.66
CA LYS A 37 -2.37 10.44 2.73
C LYS A 37 -1.21 10.18 1.78
N LEU A 38 -0.93 8.91 1.46
CA LEU A 38 0.07 8.50 0.47
C LEU A 38 -0.46 8.51 -0.96
N GLY A 39 -1.74 8.86 -1.16
CA GLY A 39 -2.37 8.97 -2.47
C GLY A 39 -2.90 7.65 -3.01
N PHE A 40 -3.16 6.66 -2.16
CA PHE A 40 -3.80 5.40 -2.50
C PHE A 40 -5.25 5.39 -2.02
N SER A 41 -6.17 5.00 -2.90
CA SER A 41 -7.58 4.77 -2.58
C SER A 41 -7.92 3.37 -3.00
N LEU A 42 -8.16 2.50 -2.02
CA LEU A 42 -8.62 1.14 -2.22
C LEU A 42 -10.09 1.06 -1.81
N ASP A 43 -10.87 0.23 -2.51
CA ASP A 43 -12.19 -0.12 -2.01
C ASP A 43 -12.05 -1.02 -0.76
N SER A 44 -13.16 -1.16 -0.02
CA SER A 44 -13.17 -1.92 1.23
C SER A 44 -12.65 -3.35 1.06
N PRO A 45 -13.11 -4.15 0.06
CA PRO A 45 -12.59 -5.50 -0.15
C PRO A 45 -11.07 -5.54 -0.39
N ALA A 46 -10.55 -4.74 -1.34
CA ALA A 46 -9.12 -4.76 -1.64
C ALA A 46 -8.28 -4.29 -0.45
N PHE A 47 -8.77 -3.29 0.29
CA PHE A 47 -8.11 -2.79 1.49
C PHE A 47 -7.91 -3.90 2.54
N TYR A 48 -8.98 -4.63 2.87
CA TYR A 48 -8.91 -5.72 3.86
C TYR A 48 -8.03 -6.87 3.37
N THR A 49 -8.13 -7.27 2.09
CA THR A 49 -7.28 -8.33 1.51
C THR A 49 -5.80 -7.97 1.59
N VAL A 50 -5.43 -6.73 1.27
CA VAL A 50 -4.03 -6.28 1.38
C VAL A 50 -3.58 -6.30 2.85
N CYS A 51 -4.35 -5.72 3.78
CA CYS A 51 -3.97 -5.71 5.18
C CYS A 51 -3.80 -7.13 5.74
N GLU A 52 -4.73 -8.03 5.44
CA GLU A 52 -4.67 -9.42 5.90
C GLU A 52 -3.47 -10.20 5.36
N SER A 53 -3.06 -9.91 4.12
CA SER A 53 -1.92 -10.56 3.46
C SER A 53 -0.57 -10.22 4.10
N PHE A 54 -0.49 -9.06 4.77
CA PHE A 54 0.75 -8.57 5.40
C PHE A 54 0.70 -8.56 6.94
N ASP A 55 -0.47 -8.69 7.57
CA ASP A 55 -0.58 -8.87 9.03
C ASP A 55 -0.15 -10.29 9.45
N LYS A 56 1.14 -10.44 9.73
CA LYS A 56 1.75 -11.70 10.16
C LYS A 56 1.22 -12.15 11.52
N SER A 57 0.81 -11.20 12.35
CA SER A 57 0.37 -11.45 13.73
C SER A 57 -1.11 -11.82 13.84
N LYS A 58 -1.90 -11.54 12.80
CA LYS A 58 -3.37 -11.70 12.77
C LYS A 58 -4.07 -10.96 13.92
N LYS A 59 -3.49 -9.83 14.35
CA LYS A 59 -4.01 -9.00 15.46
C LYS A 59 -4.69 -7.72 14.98
N GLY A 60 -4.68 -7.43 13.67
CA GLY A 60 -5.10 -6.14 13.15
C GLY A 60 -4.23 -4.98 13.61
N MET A 61 -3.00 -5.27 14.05
CA MET A 61 -2.00 -4.32 14.52
C MET A 61 -0.84 -4.30 13.55
N VAL A 62 -0.82 -3.30 12.66
CA VAL A 62 0.17 -3.21 11.58
C VAL A 62 1.39 -2.43 12.09
N ARG A 63 2.53 -3.11 12.24
CA ARG A 63 3.81 -2.48 12.62
C ARG A 63 4.49 -1.84 11.41
N LEU A 64 5.57 -1.09 11.65
CA LEU A 64 6.27 -0.34 10.61
C LEU A 64 6.75 -1.23 9.45
N ASP A 65 7.28 -2.42 9.72
CA ASP A 65 7.76 -3.34 8.67
C ASP A 65 6.62 -3.86 7.79
N GLU A 66 5.48 -4.18 8.40
CA GLU A 66 4.27 -4.61 7.70
C GLU A 66 3.67 -3.45 6.89
N PHE A 67 3.64 -2.24 7.46
CA PHE A 67 3.15 -1.04 6.77
C PHE A 67 4.01 -0.64 5.57
N ILE A 68 5.34 -0.71 5.70
CA ILE A 68 6.28 -0.49 4.58
C ILE A 68 6.01 -1.53 3.48
N SER A 69 5.82 -2.79 3.84
CA SER A 69 5.54 -3.88 2.89
C SER A 69 4.25 -3.64 2.12
N ILE A 70 3.17 -3.24 2.81
CA ILE A 70 1.90 -2.84 2.20
C ILE A 70 2.13 -1.68 1.22
N CYS A 71 2.83 -0.63 1.62
CA CYS A 71 3.04 0.55 0.77
C CYS A 71 3.86 0.22 -0.49
N ILE A 72 4.90 -0.61 -0.36
CA ILE A 72 5.71 -1.07 -1.50
C ILE A 72 4.85 -1.91 -2.46
N PHE A 73 4.05 -2.84 -1.92
CA PHE A 73 3.16 -3.66 -2.72
C PHE A 73 2.15 -2.81 -3.51
N VAL A 74 1.43 -1.91 -2.84
CA VAL A 74 0.40 -1.07 -3.49
C VAL A 74 1.04 -0.15 -4.54
N GLN A 75 2.21 0.43 -4.27
CA GLN A 75 2.93 1.25 -5.25
C GLN A 75 3.38 0.43 -6.48
N SER A 76 3.86 -0.79 -6.25
CA SER A 76 4.31 -1.69 -7.33
C SER A 76 3.13 -2.15 -8.18
N ALA A 77 2.03 -2.54 -7.54
CA ALA A 77 0.79 -2.91 -8.21
C ALA A 77 0.23 -1.74 -9.05
N ARG A 78 0.24 -0.50 -8.53
CA ARG A 78 -0.13 0.70 -9.30
C ARG A 78 0.78 0.90 -10.52
N ASN A 79 2.09 0.74 -10.37
CA ASN A 79 3.03 0.92 -11.48
C ASN A 79 2.81 -0.14 -12.57
N LEU A 80 2.66 -1.40 -12.18
CA LEU A 80 2.36 -2.50 -13.09
C LEU A 80 1.02 -2.24 -13.81
N TYR A 81 -0.03 -1.96 -13.05
CA TYR A 81 -1.35 -1.63 -13.60
C TYR A 81 -1.29 -0.47 -14.61
N SER A 82 -0.56 0.61 -14.28
CA SER A 82 -0.43 1.77 -15.16
C SER A 82 0.33 1.48 -16.45
N SER A 83 1.20 0.46 -16.47
CA SER A 83 1.88 0.02 -17.69
C SER A 83 0.94 -0.69 -18.66
N PHE A 84 -0.16 -1.27 -18.16
CA PHE A 84 -1.20 -1.91 -18.97
C PHE A 84 -2.39 -0.98 -19.28
N ASP A 85 -2.81 -0.12 -18.35
CA ASP A 85 -3.89 0.86 -18.53
C ASP A 85 -3.42 2.14 -19.25
N THR A 86 -2.83 1.97 -20.45
CA THR A 86 -2.21 3.07 -21.21
C THR A 86 -3.20 4.18 -21.62
N THR A 87 -4.48 3.82 -21.79
CA THR A 87 -5.56 4.75 -22.14
C THR A 87 -6.29 5.33 -20.91
N LYS A 88 -5.87 4.97 -19.68
CA LYS A 88 -6.44 5.45 -18.41
C LYS A 88 -7.95 5.20 -18.30
N GLN A 89 -8.41 4.04 -18.76
CA GLN A 89 -9.82 3.65 -18.72
C GLN A 89 -10.21 3.03 -17.37
N GLY A 90 -9.23 2.75 -16.50
CA GLY A 90 -9.48 2.12 -15.21
C GLY A 90 -9.86 0.64 -15.30
N LYS A 91 -9.56 -0.01 -16.44
CA LYS A 91 -9.68 -1.46 -16.63
C LYS A 91 -8.58 -1.97 -17.56
N VAL A 92 -8.03 -3.14 -17.24
CA VAL A 92 -7.03 -3.83 -18.08
C VAL A 92 -7.55 -5.22 -18.45
N THR A 93 -7.16 -5.72 -19.62
CA THR A 93 -7.38 -7.09 -20.05
C THR A 93 -6.02 -7.72 -20.28
N LEU A 94 -5.75 -8.81 -19.56
CA LEU A 94 -4.48 -9.51 -19.58
C LEU A 94 -4.73 -10.97 -19.92
N ASP A 95 -3.85 -11.57 -20.73
CA ASP A 95 -3.73 -13.02 -20.78
C ASP A 95 -2.91 -13.55 -19.58
N PHE A 96 -2.81 -14.87 -19.45
CA PHE A 96 -2.10 -15.49 -18.33
C PHE A 96 -0.60 -15.14 -18.32
N ASN A 97 0.06 -15.06 -19.48
CA ASN A 97 1.49 -14.75 -19.56
C ASN A 97 1.77 -13.27 -19.26
N GLN A 98 0.80 -12.39 -19.48
CA GLN A 98 0.88 -10.98 -19.09
C GLN A 98 0.57 -10.76 -17.60
N PHE A 99 -0.15 -11.70 -16.98
CA PHE A 99 -0.50 -11.62 -15.56
C PHE A 99 0.60 -12.17 -14.63
N VAL A 100 1.23 -13.28 -14.99
CA VAL A 100 2.31 -13.93 -14.22
C VAL A 100 3.63 -13.21 -14.42
#